data_AF-A0A1I3TLU7-F1
#
_entry.id   AF-A0A1I3TLU7-F1
#
_cell.length_a   1.000
_cell.length_b   1.000
_cell.length_c   1.000
_cell.angle_alpha   90.00
_cell.angle_beta   90.00
_cell.angle_gamma   90.00
#
_symmetry.space_group_name_H-M   'P 1'
#
loop_
_entity.id
_entity.type
_entity.pdbx_description
1 polymer ?
#
loop_
_entity_poly.entity_id
_entity_poly.type
_entity_poly.pdbx_seq_one_letter_code
_entity_poly.pdbx_strand_id
1 'polypeptide(L)' 'MARDIAQTDAYVTSRRERKKVEMLFAHLKRILRLDRLRLRGPSGARDEFHLAAAAQNLRKLAKLLPNGPQIRAA' A
#
# COMPACT_ATOMS: atom_id res chain seq x y z
N MET A 1 -6.17 14.03 28.67
CA MET A 1 -5.49 14.38 27.40
C MET A 1 -5.73 13.38 26.27
N ALA A 2 -5.20 12.15 26.30
CA ALA A 2 -5.34 11.22 25.16
C ALA A 2 -6.79 10.77 24.88
N ARG A 3 -7.60 10.56 25.93
CA ARG A 3 -9.02 10.22 25.81
C ARG A 3 -9.86 11.39 25.28
N ASP A 4 -9.45 12.62 25.58
CA ASP A 4 -10.16 13.83 25.16
C ASP A 4 -9.97 14.08 23.66
N ILE A 5 -8.75 13.82 23.14
CA ILE A 5 -8.45 13.89 21.70
C ILE A 5 -9.34 12.93 20.91
N ALA A 6 -9.66 11.75 21.46
CA ALA A 6 -10.46 10.74 20.78
C ALA A 6 -11.89 11.20 20.44
N GLN A 7 -12.39 12.24 21.11
CA GLN A 7 -13.72 12.81 20.89
C GLN A 7 -13.72 13.95 19.85
N THR A 8 -12.56 14.34 19.34
CA THR A 8 -12.45 15.44 18.37
C THR A 8 -12.74 14.97 16.94
N ASP A 9 -13.35 15.83 16.14
CA ASP A 9 -13.57 15.56 14.71
C ASP A 9 -12.25 15.36 13.95
N ALA A 10 -11.19 16.07 14.37
CA ALA A 10 -9.84 15.90 13.84
C ALA A 10 -9.32 14.47 14.05
N TYR A 11 -9.55 13.90 15.24
CA TYR A 11 -9.21 12.50 15.51
C TYR A 11 -10.05 11.52 14.69
N VAL A 12 -11.36 11.76 14.54
CA VAL A 12 -12.22 10.90 13.72
C VAL A 12 -11.72 10.84 12.29
N THR A 13 -11.35 11.99 11.73
CA THR A 13 -10.79 12.13 10.38
C THR A 13 -9.45 11.41 10.26
N SER A 14 -8.48 11.73 11.13
CA SER A 14 -7.16 11.10 11.09
C SER A 14 -7.22 9.59 11.29
N ARG A 15 -8.14 9.09 12.13
CA ARG A 15 -8.33 7.64 12.34
C ARG A 15 -8.83 6.95 11.08
N ARG A 16 -9.78 7.57 10.35
CA ARG A 16 -10.28 7.04 9.07
C ARG A 16 -9.17 7.02 8.01
N GLU A 17 -8.35 8.07 7.93
CA GLU A 17 -7.21 8.16 7.01
C GLU A 17 -6.13 7.13 7.33
N ARG A 18 -5.74 7.00 8.60
CA ARG A 18 -4.79 5.99 9.06
C ARG A 18 -5.26 4.58 8.71
N LYS A 19 -6.55 4.28 8.88
CA LYS A 19 -7.10 2.97 8.49
C LYS A 19 -6.91 2.68 6.99
N LYS A 20 -7.06 3.69 6.12
CA LYS A 20 -6.82 3.52 4.67
C LYS A 20 -5.35 3.16 4.40
N VAL A 21 -4.42 3.87 5.04
CA VAL A 21 -2.98 3.61 4.90
C VAL A 21 -2.62 2.23 5.45
N GLU A 22 -3.08 1.87 6.64
CA GLU A 22 -2.81 0.56 7.26
C GLU A 22 -3.31 -0.60 6.40
N MET A 23 -4.49 -0.46 5.80
CA MET A 23 -5.02 -1.48 4.90
C MET A 23 -4.20 -1.61 3.61
N LEU A 24 -3.69 -0.51 3.07
CA LEU A 24 -2.77 -0.55 1.93
C LEU A 24 -1.50 -1.32 2.29
N PHE A 25 -0.89 -1.01 3.44
CA PHE A 25 0.30 -1.73 3.93
C PHE A 25 0.02 -3.22 4.18
N ALA A 26 -1.13 -3.57 4.76
CA ALA A 26 -1.53 -4.97 4.94
C ALA A 26 -1.64 -5.71 3.60
N HIS A 27 -2.20 -5.06 2.57
CA HIS A 27 -2.26 -5.63 1.23
C HIS A 27 -0.87 -5.78 0.59
N LEU A 28 0.01 -4.80 0.74
CA LEU A 28 1.39 -4.89 0.24
C LEU A 28 2.12 -6.07 0.86
N LYS A 29 2.05 -6.24 2.18
CA LYS A 29 2.63 -7.40 2.88
C LYS A 29 2.07 -8.72 2.38
N ARG A 30 0.74 -8.86 2.31
CA ARG A 30 0.10 -10.11 1.91
C ARG A 30 0.36 -10.49 0.45
N ILE A 31 0.30 -9.53 -0.48
CA ILE A 31 0.34 -9.80 -1.93
C ILE A 31 1.78 -9.78 -2.44
N LEU A 32 2.57 -8.79 -2.04
CA LEU A 32 3.94 -8.60 -2.53
C LEU A 32 5.00 -9.18 -1.58
N ARG A 33 4.60 -9.78 -0.45
CA ARG A 33 5.50 -10.33 0.57
C ARG A 33 6.51 -9.29 1.05
N LEU A 34 6.04 -8.04 1.19
CA LEU A 34 6.84 -6.91 1.64
C LEU A 34 7.04 -6.95 3.17
N ASP A 35 7.63 -8.02 3.67
CA ASP A 35 7.81 -8.27 5.10
C ASP A 35 9.05 -7.58 5.68
N ARG A 36 10.05 -7.32 4.82
CA ARG A 36 11.28 -6.60 5.16
C ARG A 36 11.63 -5.63 4.06
N LEU A 37 12.09 -4.45 4.45
CA LEU A 37 12.62 -3.47 3.52
C LEU A 37 14.08 -3.79 3.20
N ARG A 38 14.39 -3.92 1.91
CA ARG A 38 15.74 -4.02 1.36
C ARG A 38 16.30 -2.60 1.18
N LEU A 39 16.76 -2.02 2.28
CA LEU A 39 17.35 -0.68 2.29
C LEU A 39 18.64 -0.65 1.46
N ARG A 40 18.59 -0.12 0.24
CA ARG A 40 19.75 0.10 -0.64
C ARG A 40 20.35 1.50 -0.42
N GLY A 41 20.74 1.80 0.81
CA GLY A 41 21.27 3.11 1.22
C GLY A 41 20.22 4.03 1.88
N PRO A 42 20.56 5.32 2.13
CA PRO A 42 19.75 6.24 2.95
C PRO A 42 18.31 6.45 2.45
N SER A 43 18.07 6.28 1.15
CA SER A 43 16.76 6.45 0.53
C SER A 43 16.03 5.12 0.26
N GLY A 44 16.61 3.98 0.63
CA GLY A 44 16.14 2.66 0.20
C GLY A 44 14.69 2.33 0.58
N ALA A 45 14.19 2.85 1.71
CA ALA A 45 12.80 2.67 2.10
C ALA A 45 11.82 3.35 1.12
N ARG A 46 12.14 4.57 0.67
CA ARG A 46 11.30 5.33 -0.25
C ARG A 46 11.14 4.60 -1.58
N ASP A 47 12.25 4.14 -2.14
CA ASP A 47 12.26 3.46 -3.44
C ASP A 47 11.47 2.16 -3.41
N GLU A 48 11.61 1.40 -2.33
CA GLU A 48 10.90 0.14 -2.16
C GLU A 48 9.40 0.32 -2.00
N PHE A 49 8.95 1.36 -1.29
CA PHE A 49 7.52 1.69 -1.22
C PHE A 49 6.97 2.15 -2.57
N HIS A 50 7.73 2.93 -3.36
CA HIS A 50 7.30 3.33 -4.71
C HIS A 50 7.15 2.13 -5.63
N LEU A 51 8.11 1.20 -5.61
CA LEU A 51 8.04 -0.03 -6.40
C LEU A 51 6.88 -0.93 -5.96
N ALA A 52 6.67 -1.08 -4.65
CA ALA A 52 5.56 -1.86 -4.12
C ALA A 52 4.19 -1.26 -4.52
N ALA A 53 4.05 0.07 -4.43
CA ALA A 53 2.86 0.78 -4.89
C ALA A 53 2.64 0.62 -6.41
N ALA A 54 3.70 0.72 -7.21
CA ALA A 54 3.64 0.50 -8.65
C ALA A 54 3.17 -0.93 -8.98
N ALA A 55 3.75 -1.94 -8.35
CA ALA A 55 3.32 -3.34 -8.53
C ALA A 55 1.86 -3.56 -8.15
N GLN A 56 1.39 -2.95 -7.06
CA GLN A 56 -0.02 -3.01 -6.65
C GLN A 56 -0.95 -2.33 -7.67
N ASN A 57 -0.55 -1.17 -8.20
CA ASN A 57 -1.31 -0.45 -9.22
C ASN A 57 -1.40 -1.24 -10.53
N LEU A 58 -0.30 -1.80 -11.01
CA LEU A 58 -0.27 -2.67 -12.19
C LEU A 58 -1.19 -3.88 -12.01
N ARG A 59 -1.19 -4.48 -10.83
CA ARG A 59 -2.09 -5.59 -10.50
C ARG A 59 -3.56 -5.17 -10.49
N LYS A 60 -3.88 -3.94 -10.05
CA LYS A 60 -5.25 -3.40 -10.12
C LYS A 60 -5.66 -3.16 -11.57
N LEU A 61 -4.79 -2.59 -12.40
CA LEU A 61 -5.03 -2.38 -13.83
C LEU A 61 -5.26 -3.71 -14.56
N ALA A 62 -4.48 -4.74 -14.27
CA ALA A 62 -4.65 -6.07 -14.87
C ALA A 62 -6.03 -6.69 -14.61
N LYS A 63 -6.69 -6.35 -13.50
CA LYS A 63 -8.06 -6.80 -13.19
C LYS A 63 -9.15 -6.05 -13.96
N LEU A 64 -8.84 -4.85 -14.45
CA LEU A 64 -9.77 -4.04 -15.24
C LEU A 64 -9.74 -4.43 -16.73
N LEU A 65 -8.75 -5.22 -17.16
CA LEU A 65 -8.67 -5.70 -18.53
C LEU A 65 -9.72 -6.80 -18.77
N PRO A 66 -10.62 -6.65 -19.77
CA PRO A 66 -11.76 -7.54 -19.98
C PRO A 66 -11.38 -9.00 -20.30
N ASN A 67 -10.19 -9.25 -20.86
CA ASN A 67 -9.73 -10.59 -21.29
C ASN A 67 -8.48 -11.10 -20.55
N GLY A 68 -8.09 -10.47 -19.44
CA GLY A 68 -6.83 -10.77 -18.73
C GLY A 68 -5.58 -10.50 -19.59
N PRO A 69 -4.36 -10.62 -19.02
CA PRO A 69 -3.14 -10.48 -19.82
C PRO A 69 -3.03 -11.65 -20.80
N GLN A 70 -3.08 -11.37 -22.10
CA GLN A 70 -2.74 -12.34 -23.15
C GLN A 70 -1.22 -12.53 -23.17
N ILE A 71 -0.69 -13.28 -22.21
CA ILE A 71 0.72 -13.68 -22.22
C ILE A 71 0.85 -14.70 -23.35
N ARG A 72 1.28 -14.25 -24.53
CA ARG A 72 1.74 -15.14 -25.59
C ARG A 72 3.04 -15.77 -25.10
N ALA A 73 3.02 -17.08 -24.85
CA ALA A 73 4.24 -17.83 -24.62
C ALA A 73 5.12 -17.72 -25.88
N ALA A 74 6.39 -17.36 -25.69
CA ALA A 74 7.40 -17.48 -26.73
C ALA A 74 7.77 -18.96 -26.93
#